data_AF-A0A7K0LCD3-F1
#
_entry.id   AF-A0A7K0LCD3-F1
#
_cell.length_a   1.000
_cell.length_b   1.000
_cell.length_c   1.000
_cell.angle_alpha   90.00
_cell.angle_beta   90.00
_cell.angle_gamma   90.00
#
_symmetry.space_group_name_H-M   'P 1'
#
loop_
_entity.id
_entity.type
_entity.pdbx_description
1 polymer ?
#
loop_
_entity_poly.entity_id
_entity_poly.type
_entity_poly.pdbx_seq_one_letter_code
_entity_poly.pdbx_strand_id
1 'polypeptide(L)'
;KVNILGFTWPKWLSAAVLGAFLAFFPIAVGTLRGLASAPSASLELMSSYAASWKQTLFKLRFPAAIPFMVPAFKLGASGAVVGVVVAEISTGLKGGIGRLIIEYAREATGDPAKVFTAVFGAAALGLAMAGFVAISDVLLMRNRPKETTT
;
A
#
# COMPACT_ATOMS: atom_id res chain seq x y z
N LYS A 1 26.23 -9.56 -6.57
CA LYS A 1 25.76 -9.63 -5.17
C LYS A 1 26.39 -8.43 -4.47
N VAL A 2 25.61 -7.50 -3.94
CA VAL A 2 26.16 -6.32 -3.26
C VAL A 2 26.36 -6.71 -1.80
N ASN A 3 27.58 -6.63 -1.29
CA ASN A 3 27.90 -6.94 0.10
C ASN A 3 28.34 -5.63 0.77
N ILE A 4 27.57 -5.18 1.75
CA ILE A 4 27.84 -3.94 2.49
C ILE A 4 28.12 -4.35 3.93
N LEU A 5 29.35 -4.17 4.42
CA LEU A 5 29.72 -4.40 5.83
C LEU A 5 29.26 -5.77 6.37
N GLY A 6 29.35 -6.84 5.57
CA GLY A 6 28.94 -8.20 5.94
C GLY A 6 27.46 -8.52 5.71
N PHE A 7 26.64 -7.53 5.34
CA PHE A 7 25.25 -7.74 4.92
C PHE A 7 25.16 -7.94 3.40
N THR A 8 24.72 -9.13 2.99
CA THR A 8 24.47 -9.43 1.58
C THR A 8 23.11 -8.89 1.16
N TRP A 9 23.10 -7.84 0.33
CA TRP A 9 21.87 -7.25 -0.20
C TRP A 9 21.12 -8.27 -1.06
N PRO A 10 19.94 -8.74 -0.64
CA PRO A 10 19.16 -9.68 -1.42
C PRO A 10 18.59 -8.99 -2.65
N LYS A 11 18.51 -9.69 -3.79
CA LYS A 11 17.97 -9.08 -5.02
C LYS A 11 16.49 -8.68 -4.89
N TRP A 12 15.70 -9.41 -4.10
CA TRP A 12 14.29 -9.10 -3.84
C TRP A 12 14.12 -7.81 -3.00
N LEU A 13 15.13 -7.44 -2.21
CA LEU A 13 15.08 -6.23 -1.38
C LEU A 13 15.02 -4.98 -2.26
N SER A 14 15.71 -4.97 -3.40
CA SER A 14 15.64 -3.86 -4.36
C SER A 14 14.23 -3.66 -4.92
N ALA A 15 13.52 -4.76 -5.21
CA ALA A 15 12.13 -4.69 -5.67
C ALA A 15 11.19 -4.21 -4.56
N ALA A 16 11.38 -4.69 -3.33
CA ALA A 16 10.61 -4.24 -2.18
C ALA A 16 10.79 -2.74 -1.90
N VAL A 17 12.02 -2.22 -1.99
CA VAL A 17 12.31 -0.79 -1.81
C VAL A 17 11.61 0.06 -2.88
N LEU A 18 11.63 -0.37 -4.14
CA LEU A 18 10.96 0.37 -5.22
C LEU A 18 9.43 0.34 -5.04
N GLY A 19 8.86 -0.81 -4.68
CA GLY A 19 7.44 -0.92 -4.33
C GLY A 19 7.05 -0.02 -3.16
N ALA A 20 7.84 -0.02 -2.07
CA ALA A 20 7.61 0.84 -0.92
C ALA A 20 7.69 2.32 -1.26
N PHE A 21 8.63 2.71 -2.14
CA PHE A 21 8.76 4.08 -2.60
C PHE A 21 7.52 4.56 -3.36
N LEU A 22 6.97 3.74 -4.26
CA LEU A 22 5.73 4.07 -4.98
C LEU A 22 4.50 4.12 -4.05
N ALA A 23 4.49 3.31 -2.98
CA ALA A 23 3.41 3.31 -2.00
C ALA A 23 3.47 4.49 -1.03
N PHE A 24 4.67 5.04 -0.79
CA PHE A 24 4.92 6.02 0.27
C PHE A 24 4.09 7.29 0.13
N PHE A 25 4.13 7.93 -1.04
CA PHE A 25 3.48 9.23 -1.25
C PHE A 25 1.96 9.21 -1.02
N PRO A 26 1.16 8.34 -1.66
CA PRO A 26 -0.29 8.33 -1.43
C PRO A 26 -0.61 8.06 0.04
N ILE A 27 0.06 7.11 0.68
CA ILE A 27 -0.13 6.75 2.09
C ILE A 27 0.21 7.93 3.00
N ALA A 28 1.35 8.57 2.80
CA ALA A 28 1.81 9.70 3.61
C ALA A 28 0.83 10.88 3.50
N VAL A 29 0.45 11.26 2.28
CA VAL A 29 -0.47 12.38 2.04
C VAL A 29 -1.85 12.09 2.62
N GLY A 30 -2.40 10.89 2.40
CA GLY A 30 -3.71 10.50 2.94
C GLY A 30 -3.71 10.47 4.47
N THR A 31 -2.64 9.97 5.07
CA THR A 31 -2.48 9.94 6.54
C THR A 31 -2.37 11.34 7.12
N LEU A 32 -1.56 12.23 6.52
CA LEU A 32 -1.43 13.61 6.97
C LEU A 32 -2.75 14.38 6.87
N ARG A 33 -3.48 14.21 5.75
CA ARG A 33 -4.82 14.78 5.58
C ARG A 33 -5.80 14.26 6.62
N GLY A 34 -5.80 12.96 6.87
CA GLY A 34 -6.64 12.34 7.90
C GLY A 34 -6.32 12.80 9.32
N LEU A 35 -5.04 12.95 9.66
CA LEU A 35 -4.64 13.46 10.97
C LEU A 35 -5.08 14.91 11.18
N ALA A 36 -5.27 15.67 10.10
CA ALA A 36 -5.74 17.05 10.12
C ALA A 36 -7.28 17.16 10.01
N SER A 37 -8.01 16.07 9.82
CA SER A 37 -9.45 16.10 9.54
C SER A 37 -10.35 16.12 10.78
N ALA A 38 -9.77 16.09 11.99
CA ALA A 38 -10.55 16.11 13.23
C ALA A 38 -11.32 17.45 13.37
N PRO A 39 -12.63 17.44 13.68
CA PRO A 39 -13.41 18.66 13.87
C PRO A 39 -12.82 19.56 14.96
N SER A 40 -12.89 20.88 14.78
CA SER A 40 -12.41 21.87 15.75
C SER A 40 -13.08 21.70 17.12
N ALA A 41 -14.39 21.47 17.16
CA ALA A 41 -15.14 21.24 18.40
C ALA A 41 -14.61 20.03 19.20
N SER A 42 -14.21 18.94 18.53
CA SER A 42 -13.62 17.77 19.19
C SER A 42 -12.22 18.08 19.75
N LEU A 43 -11.46 18.96 19.09
CA LEU A 43 -10.15 19.41 19.58
C LEU A 43 -10.29 20.33 20.80
N GLU A 44 -11.30 21.21 20.80
CA GLU A 44 -11.64 22.07 21.94
C GLU A 44 -12.15 21.27 23.15
N LEU A 45 -12.86 20.16 22.91
CA LEU A 45 -13.22 19.22 23.98
C LEU A 45 -11.99 18.57 24.60
N MET A 46 -11.03 18.14 23.78
CA MET A 46 -9.79 17.55 24.28
C MET A 46 -8.94 18.57 25.06
N SER A 47 -8.91 19.85 24.64
CA SER A 47 -8.23 20.90 25.40
C SER A 47 -8.93 21.20 26.73
N SER A 48 -10.27 21.23 26.74
CA SER A 48 -11.08 21.39 27.96
C SER A 48 -10.86 20.26 28.97
N TYR A 49 -10.60 19.05 28.49
CA TYR A 49 -10.27 17.89 29.33
C TYR A 49 -8.79 17.82 29.73
N ALA A 50 -8.00 18.86 29.41
CA ALA A 50 -6.55 18.89 29.62
C ALA A 50 -5.83 17.64 29.03
N ALA A 51 -6.34 17.13 27.90
CA ALA A 51 -5.77 15.95 27.27
C ALA A 51 -4.38 16.25 26.68
N SER A 52 -3.43 15.36 26.93
CA SER A 52 -2.08 15.44 26.37
C SER A 52 -2.07 15.22 24.85
N TRP A 53 -1.02 15.68 24.17
CA TRP A 53 -0.84 15.49 22.73
C TRP A 53 -0.97 14.02 22.29
N LYS A 54 -0.44 13.08 23.08
CA LYS A 54 -0.55 11.63 22.80
C LYS A 54 -2.00 11.15 22.91
N GLN A 55 -2.74 11.63 23.91
CA GLN A 55 -4.17 11.29 24.05
C GLN A 55 -4.97 11.86 22.88
N THR A 56 -4.73 13.12 22.49
CA THR A 56 -5.38 13.73 21.32
C THR A 56 -5.01 12.99 20.02
N LEU A 57 -3.76 12.57 19.87
CA LEU A 57 -3.33 11.78 18.72
C LEU A 57 -4.05 10.43 18.67
N PHE A 58 -3.95 9.60 19.70
CA PHE A 58 -4.44 8.22 19.65
C PHE A 58 -5.95 8.08 19.87
N LYS A 59 -6.59 9.00 20.61
CA LYS A 59 -8.04 8.92 20.91
C LYS A 59 -8.91 9.74 19.96
N LEU A 60 -8.38 10.78 19.30
CA LEU A 60 -9.16 11.64 18.42
C LEU A 60 -8.62 11.63 16.98
N ARG A 61 -7.38 12.07 16.77
CA ARG A 61 -6.84 12.29 15.41
C ARG A 61 -6.61 11.00 14.64
N PHE A 62 -6.05 9.96 15.27
CA PHE A 62 -5.79 8.67 14.64
C PHE A 62 -7.08 7.95 14.24
N PRO A 63 -8.10 7.82 15.11
CA PRO A 63 -9.40 7.34 14.69
C PRO A 63 -9.97 8.21 13.55
N ALA A 64 -10.03 9.53 13.68
CA ALA A 64 -10.56 10.42 12.63
C ALA A 64 -9.86 10.26 11.27
N ALA A 65 -8.58 9.89 11.27
CA ALA A 65 -7.77 9.71 10.07
C ALA A 65 -8.04 8.41 9.28
N ILE A 66 -8.52 7.34 9.93
CA ILE A 66 -8.74 6.03 9.27
C ILE A 66 -9.51 6.13 7.93
N PRO A 67 -10.65 6.86 7.81
CA PRO A 67 -11.35 6.98 6.53
C PRO A 67 -10.55 7.65 5.41
N PHE A 68 -9.51 8.42 5.75
CA PHE A 68 -8.59 9.02 4.78
C PHE A 68 -7.38 8.11 4.49
N MET A 69 -6.92 7.37 5.49
CA MET A 69 -5.80 6.42 5.35
C MET A 69 -6.16 5.24 4.45
N VAL A 70 -7.40 4.76 4.52
CA VAL A 70 -7.88 3.62 3.72
C VAL A 70 -7.77 3.80 2.20
N PRO A 71 -8.36 4.84 1.59
CA PRO A 71 -8.24 5.03 0.14
C PRO A 71 -6.77 5.26 -0.25
N ALA A 72 -5.99 5.91 0.61
CA ALA A 72 -4.57 6.09 0.43
C ALA A 72 -3.77 4.78 0.46
N PHE A 73 -4.11 3.85 1.36
CA PHE A 73 -3.54 2.50 1.38
C PHE A 73 -3.94 1.69 0.14
N LYS A 74 -5.16 1.82 -0.37
CA LYS A 74 -5.59 1.14 -1.61
C LYS A 74 -4.75 1.62 -2.80
N LEU A 75 -4.57 2.93 -2.92
CA LEU A 75 -3.70 3.53 -3.94
C LEU A 75 -2.24 3.11 -3.75
N GLY A 76 -1.73 3.15 -2.53
CA GLY A 76 -0.36 2.77 -2.22
C GLY A 76 -0.08 1.29 -2.48
N ALA A 77 -1.00 0.39 -2.15
CA ALA A 77 -0.86 -1.04 -2.42
C ALA A 77 -0.83 -1.35 -3.92
N SER A 78 -1.69 -0.69 -4.70
CA SER A 78 -1.64 -0.77 -6.17
C SER A 78 -0.30 -0.27 -6.71
N GLY A 79 0.17 0.89 -6.24
CA GLY A 79 1.48 1.45 -6.59
C GLY A 79 2.64 0.53 -6.21
N ALA A 80 2.56 -0.15 -5.06
CA ALA A 80 3.58 -1.10 -4.62
C ALA A 80 3.72 -2.29 -5.56
N VAL A 81 2.60 -2.89 -5.99
CA VAL A 81 2.60 -4.01 -6.92
C VAL A 81 3.23 -3.59 -8.24
N VAL A 82 2.85 -2.43 -8.78
CA VAL A 82 3.46 -1.87 -10.00
C VAL A 82 4.96 -1.66 -9.80
N GLY A 83 5.37 -1.06 -8.68
CA GLY A 83 6.78 -0.80 -8.37
C GLY A 83 7.62 -2.07 -8.28
N VAL A 84 7.10 -3.13 -7.67
CA VAL A 84 7.75 -4.44 -7.60
C VAL A 84 7.88 -5.05 -9.00
N VAL A 85 6.80 -5.08 -9.79
CA VAL A 85 6.81 -5.64 -11.15
C VAL A 85 7.82 -4.91 -12.04
N VAL A 86 7.84 -3.58 -12.01
CA VAL A 86 8.81 -2.77 -12.75
C VAL A 86 10.24 -3.06 -12.28
N ALA A 87 10.47 -3.15 -10.97
CA ALA A 87 11.78 -3.48 -10.44
C ALA A 87 12.26 -4.89 -10.86
N GLU A 88 11.38 -5.89 -10.85
CA GLU A 88 11.70 -7.25 -11.29
C GLU A 88 12.13 -7.28 -12.75
N ILE A 89 11.46 -6.50 -13.59
CA ILE A 89 11.79 -6.35 -15.01
C ILE A 89 13.15 -5.66 -15.17
N SER A 90 13.35 -4.49 -14.54
CA SER A 90 14.57 -3.69 -14.70
C SER A 90 15.81 -4.34 -14.10
N THR A 91 15.67 -5.05 -12.98
CA THR A 91 16.80 -5.70 -12.28
C THR A 91 17.08 -7.11 -12.80
N GLY A 92 16.21 -7.66 -13.66
CA GLY A 92 16.34 -9.00 -14.20
C GLY A 92 16.21 -10.08 -13.12
N LEU A 93 15.35 -9.87 -12.12
CA LEU A 93 15.14 -10.81 -11.03
C LEU A 93 14.51 -12.11 -11.56
N LYS A 94 15.30 -13.18 -11.62
CA LYS A 94 14.80 -14.51 -12.05
C LYS A 94 13.72 -15.01 -11.09
N GLY A 95 12.63 -15.53 -11.63
CA GLY A 95 11.50 -16.07 -10.87
C GLY A 95 10.45 -15.02 -10.44
N GLY A 96 10.68 -13.73 -10.69
CA GLY A 96 9.69 -12.69 -10.47
C GLY A 96 8.59 -12.70 -11.53
N ILE A 97 7.35 -12.39 -11.15
CA ILE A 97 6.20 -12.38 -12.07
C ILE A 97 6.44 -11.38 -13.21
N GLY A 98 7.01 -10.19 -12.92
CA GLY A 98 7.34 -9.21 -13.94
C GLY A 98 8.36 -9.74 -14.95
N ARG A 99 9.35 -10.51 -14.47
CA ARG A 99 10.37 -11.10 -15.34
C ARG A 99 9.82 -12.22 -16.21
N LEU A 100 8.90 -13.03 -15.67
CA LEU A 100 8.21 -14.10 -16.39
C LEU A 100 7.36 -13.56 -17.55
N ILE A 101 6.69 -12.42 -17.38
CA ILE A 101 5.93 -11.78 -18.46
C ILE A 101 6.84 -11.49 -19.66
N ILE A 102 8.01 -10.89 -19.43
CA ILE A 102 8.97 -10.56 -20.50
C ILE A 102 9.56 -11.81 -21.13
N GLU A 103 9.84 -12.84 -20.33
CA GLU A 103 10.39 -14.11 -20.82
C GLU A 103 9.39 -14.85 -21.70
N TYR A 104 8.15 -15.01 -21.25
CA TYR A 104 7.09 -15.62 -22.05
C TYR A 104 6.72 -14.78 -23.28
N ALA A 105 6.77 -13.45 -23.18
CA ALA A 105 6.51 -12.58 -24.34
C ALA A 105 7.46 -12.85 -25.51
N ARG A 106 8.68 -13.34 -25.25
CA ARG A 106 9.63 -13.76 -26.31
C ARG A 106 9.27 -15.09 -26.95
N GLU A 107 8.55 -15.96 -26.24
CA GLU A 107 8.06 -17.25 -26.72
C GLU A 107 6.65 -17.17 -27.35
N ALA A 108 6.06 -15.98 -27.41
CA ALA A 108 4.67 -15.76 -27.80
C ALA A 108 4.32 -16.30 -29.20
N THR A 109 5.29 -16.37 -30.11
CA THR A 109 5.09 -16.91 -31.47
C THR A 109 4.87 -18.43 -31.50
N GLY A 110 5.45 -19.16 -30.54
CA GLY A 110 5.33 -20.62 -30.47
C GLY A 110 4.23 -21.11 -29.51
N ASP A 111 3.99 -20.37 -28.43
CA ASP A 111 2.95 -20.70 -27.44
C ASP A 111 2.43 -19.42 -26.77
N PRO A 112 1.43 -18.75 -27.37
CA PRO A 112 0.89 -17.51 -26.83
C PRO A 112 0.15 -17.72 -25.50
N ALA A 113 -0.31 -18.94 -25.20
CA ALA A 113 -1.04 -19.23 -23.96
C ALA A 113 -0.16 -18.96 -22.73
N LYS A 114 1.13 -19.28 -22.79
CA LYS A 114 2.09 -18.98 -21.71
C LYS A 114 2.11 -17.51 -21.31
N VAL A 115 2.11 -16.59 -22.28
CA VAL A 115 2.13 -15.14 -21.98
C VAL A 115 0.90 -14.74 -21.18
N PHE A 116 -0.27 -15.19 -21.61
CA PHE A 116 -1.53 -14.91 -20.93
C PHE A 116 -1.54 -15.46 -19.50
N THR A 117 -0.95 -16.63 -19.25
CA THR A 117 -0.88 -17.17 -17.87
C THR A 117 -0.10 -16.23 -16.92
N ALA A 118 1.02 -15.65 -17.36
CA ALA A 118 1.79 -14.70 -16.56
C ALA A 118 1.05 -13.37 -16.37
N VAL A 119 0.36 -12.88 -17.40
CA VAL A 119 -0.47 -11.66 -17.32
C VAL A 119 -1.65 -11.84 -16.37
N PHE A 120 -2.39 -12.95 -16.47
CA PHE A 120 -3.49 -13.26 -15.56
C PHE A 120 -2.99 -13.50 -14.13
N GLY A 121 -1.83 -14.13 -13.94
CA GLY A 121 -1.20 -14.29 -12.63
C GLY A 121 -0.86 -12.94 -11.99
N ALA A 122 -0.29 -12.01 -12.76
CA ALA A 122 -0.02 -10.65 -12.29
C ALA A 122 -1.30 -9.88 -11.94
N ALA A 123 -2.33 -9.98 -12.78
CA ALA A 123 -3.63 -9.36 -12.52
C ALA A 123 -4.28 -9.92 -11.24
N ALA A 124 -4.23 -11.24 -11.05
CA ALA A 124 -4.74 -11.91 -9.86
C ALA A 124 -4.00 -11.46 -8.59
N LEU A 125 -2.67 -11.32 -8.63
CA LEU A 125 -1.89 -10.81 -7.51
C LEU A 125 -2.28 -9.37 -7.16
N GLY A 126 -2.42 -8.51 -8.16
CA GLY A 126 -2.85 -7.12 -7.97
C GLY A 126 -4.25 -7.03 -7.34
N LEU A 127 -5.20 -7.82 -7.85
CA LEU A 127 -6.55 -7.91 -7.31
C LEU A 127 -6.57 -8.47 -5.88
N ALA A 128 -5.76 -9.48 -5.60
CA ALA A 128 -5.64 -10.05 -4.25
C ALA A 128 -5.11 -9.02 -3.25
N MET A 129 -4.11 -8.23 -3.63
CA MET A 129 -3.56 -7.18 -2.78
C MET A 129 -4.58 -6.05 -2.55
N ALA A 130 -5.26 -5.59 -3.60
CA ALA A 130 -6.32 -4.59 -3.49
C ALA A 130 -7.49 -5.09 -2.63
N GLY A 131 -7.88 -6.35 -2.82
CA GLY A 131 -8.90 -7.03 -2.02
C GLY A 131 -8.50 -7.14 -0.54
N PHE A 132 -7.25 -7.49 -0.24
CA PHE A 132 -6.73 -7.54 1.13
C PHE A 132 -6.84 -6.18 1.85
N VAL A 133 -6.50 -5.09 1.17
CA VAL A 133 -6.65 -3.73 1.73
C VAL A 133 -8.14 -3.38 1.92
N ALA A 134 -9.00 -3.74 0.96
CA ALA A 134 -10.43 -3.49 1.06
C ALA A 134 -11.10 -4.29 2.20
N ILE A 135 -10.67 -5.52 2.44
CA ILE A 135 -11.18 -6.34 3.55
C ILE A 135 -10.70 -5.76 4.89
N SER A 136 -9.43 -5.38 4.98
CA SER A 136 -8.85 -4.75 6.18
C SER A 136 -9.62 -3.48 6.56
N ASP A 137 -10.01 -2.71 5.55
CA ASP A 137 -10.85 -1.51 5.70
C ASP A 137 -12.25 -1.83 6.25
N VAL A 138 -12.98 -2.75 5.61
CA VAL A 138 -14.32 -3.16 6.08
C VAL A 138 -14.28 -3.65 7.53
N LEU A 139 -13.22 -4.38 7.90
CA LEU A 139 -13.03 -4.88 9.25
C LEU A 139 -12.82 -3.74 10.26
N LEU A 140 -11.99 -2.75 9.91
CA LEU A 140 -11.68 -1.60 10.77
C LEU A 140 -12.85 -0.63 10.91
N MET A 141 -13.67 -0.47 9.88
CA MET A 141 -14.81 0.45 9.88
C MET A 141 -16.09 -0.13 10.47
N ARG A 142 -16.15 -1.46 10.70
CA ARG A 142 -17.36 -2.17 11.14
C ARG A 142 -18.01 -1.59 12.40
N ASN A 143 -17.22 -1.03 13.31
CA ASN A 143 -17.69 -0.60 14.63
C ASN A 143 -17.77 0.93 14.79
N ARG A 144 -17.66 1.72 13.71
CA ARG A 144 -17.76 3.19 13.84
C ARG A 144 -19.22 3.64 13.94
N PRO A 145 -19.58 4.40 14.99
CA PRO A 145 -20.83 5.15 15.00
C PRO A 145 -20.81 6.12 13.81
N LYS A 146 -21.87 6.09 12.99
CA LYS A 146 -22.09 7.12 11.97
C LYS A 146 -22.53 8.36 12.73
N GLU A 147 -21.72 9.41 12.75
CA GLU A 147 -22.15 10.71 13.26
C GLU A 147 -23.31 11.19 12.39
N THR A 148 -24.49 11.31 12.98
CA THR A 148 -25.66 11.91 12.38
C THR A 148 -25.37 13.39 12.16
N THR A 149 -25.05 13.75 10.91
CA THR A 149 -25.03 15.13 10.44
C THR A 149 -26.39 15.74 10.73
N THR A 150 -26.45 16.63 11.72
CA THR A 150 -27.60 17.50 11.99
C THR A 150 -27.13 18.93 11.81
#